data_AF-A0A099KDR7-F1
#
_entry.id   AF-A0A099KDR7-F1
#
_cell.length_a   1.000
_cell.length_b   1.000
_cell.length_c   1.000
_cell.angle_alpha   90.00
_cell.angle_beta   90.00
_cell.angle_gamma   90.00
#
_symmetry.space_group_name_H-M   'P 1'
#
loop_
_entity.id
_entity.type
_entity.pdbx_description
1 polymer ?
#
loop_
_entity_poly.entity_id
_entity_poly.type
_entity_poly.pdbx_seq_one_letter_code
_entity_poly.pdbx_strand_id
1 'polypeptide(L)'
;MSTTERMPTSKRFLQKISTFCAITSFILAAAAGGLLAINTAEASDVYKAAVGATTFFFFMVGIVLHAIGATDIPDLKIKTEK
;
A
#
# COMPACT_ATOMS: atom_id res chain seq x y z
N MET A 1 -25.65 25.71 1.56
CA MET A 1 -26.21 24.34 1.70
C MET A 1 -25.40 23.43 0.78
N SER A 2 -24.29 22.89 1.29
CA SER A 2 -23.37 22.05 0.51
C SER A 2 -23.91 20.62 0.51
N THR A 3 -24.44 20.21 -0.64
CA THR A 3 -24.93 18.87 -0.92
C THR A 3 -23.79 17.87 -0.72
N THR A 4 -23.84 17.13 0.39
CA THR A 4 -23.02 15.95 0.64
C THR A 4 -23.36 14.90 -0.41
N GLU A 5 -22.71 14.95 -1.57
CA GLU A 5 -22.77 13.87 -2.56
C GLU A 5 -22.21 12.59 -1.92
N ARG A 6 -23.09 11.65 -1.62
CA ARG A 6 -22.73 10.37 -1.01
C ARG A 6 -22.06 9.51 -2.07
N MET A 7 -20.72 9.58 -2.10
CA MET A 7 -19.87 8.66 -2.87
C MET A 7 -20.30 7.19 -2.66
N PRO A 8 -20.32 6.36 -3.72
CA PRO A 8 -20.67 4.96 -3.61
C PRO A 8 -19.75 4.25 -2.60
N THR A 9 -20.36 3.63 -1.60
CA THR A 9 -19.70 3.07 -0.41
C THR A 9 -18.53 2.15 -0.77
N SER A 10 -18.66 1.34 -1.83
CA SER A 10 -17.67 0.37 -2.29
C SER A 10 -16.34 0.98 -2.77
N LYS A 11 -16.34 2.14 -3.45
CA LYS A 11 -15.09 2.80 -3.87
C LYS A 11 -14.28 3.30 -2.67
N ARG A 12 -14.96 3.89 -1.69
CA ARG A 12 -14.36 4.33 -0.42
C ARG A 12 -13.87 3.16 0.43
N PHE A 13 -14.50 1.99 0.33
CA PHE A 13 -14.01 0.78 0.98
C PHE A 13 -12.71 0.27 0.33
N LEU A 14 -12.62 0.21 -1.00
CA LEU A 14 -11.42 -0.25 -1.70
C LEU A 14 -10.21 0.67 -1.48
N GLN A 15 -10.40 1.99 -1.50
CA GLN A 15 -9.35 2.96 -1.16
C GLN A 15 -8.89 2.85 0.29
N LYS A 16 -9.81 2.61 1.23
CA LYS A 16 -9.46 2.36 2.64
C LYS A 16 -8.66 1.08 2.80
N ILE A 17 -9.06 0.01 2.10
CA ILE A 17 -8.34 -1.27 2.12
C ILE A 17 -6.95 -1.10 1.50
N SER A 18 -6.81 -0.40 0.36
CA SER A 18 -5.51 -0.17 -0.27
C SER A 18 -4.60 0.66 0.64
N THR A 19 -5.14 1.70 1.30
CA THR A 19 -4.38 2.51 2.27
C THR A 19 -3.92 1.68 3.46
N PHE A 20 -4.79 0.82 3.99
CA PHE A 20 -4.42 -0.10 5.07
C PHE A 20 -3.32 -1.08 4.64
N CYS A 21 -3.45 -1.70 3.46
CA CYS A 21 -2.45 -2.59 2.89
C CYS A 21 -1.13 -1.87 2.56
N ALA A 22 -1.17 -0.59 2.21
CA ALA A 22 0.02 0.22 1.98
C ALA A 22 0.81 0.40 3.29
N ILE A 23 0.12 0.78 4.37
CA ILE A 23 0.72 0.96 5.69
C ILE A 23 1.34 -0.35 6.18
N THR A 24 0.63 -1.47 6.07
CA THR A 24 1.17 -2.78 6.48
C THR A 24 2.38 -3.18 5.65
N SER A 25 2.40 -2.89 4.34
CA SER A 25 3.56 -3.14 3.47
C SER A 25 4.78 -2.33 3.90
N PHE A 26 4.61 -1.06 4.26
CA PHE A 26 5.71 -0.24 4.79
C PHE A 26 6.23 -0.75 6.13
N ILE A 27 5.36 -1.22 7.03
CA ILE A 27 5.77 -1.83 8.30
C ILE A 27 6.60 -3.10 8.05
N LEU A 28 6.16 -3.96 7.14
CA LEU A 28 6.89 -5.18 6.77
C LEU A 28 8.24 -4.86 6.10
N ALA A 29 8.30 -3.87 5.23
CA ALA A 29 9.55 -3.40 4.64
C ALA A 29 10.52 -2.89 5.71
N ALA A 30 10.04 -2.07 6.66
CA ALA A 30 10.85 -1.58 7.77
C ALA A 30 11.35 -2.72 8.67
N ALA A 31 10.51 -3.71 8.97
CA ALA A 31 10.88 -4.88 9.76
C ALA A 31 11.91 -5.75 9.05
N ALA A 32 11.72 -6.04 7.75
CA ALA A 32 12.66 -6.82 6.95
C ALA A 32 14.01 -6.11 6.79
N GLY A 33 13.99 -4.80 6.52
CA GLY A 33 15.19 -3.97 6.46
C GLY A 33 15.91 -3.91 7.81
N GLY A 34 15.16 -3.80 8.91
CA GLY A 34 15.71 -3.83 10.27
C GLY A 34 16.35 -5.19 10.61
N LEU A 35 15.69 -6.30 10.28
CA LEU A 35 16.22 -7.65 10.43
C LEU A 35 17.51 -7.86 9.65
N LEU A 36 17.57 -7.33 8.42
CA LEU A 36 18.78 -7.36 7.63
C LEU A 36 19.88 -6.54 8.32
N ALA A 37 19.58 -5.31 8.76
CA ALA A 37 20.53 -4.40 9.40
C ALA A 37 21.19 -5.00 10.66
N ILE A 38 20.45 -5.74 11.48
CA ILE A 38 21.00 -6.40 12.68
C ILE A 38 21.78 -7.67 12.37
N ASN A 39 21.43 -8.38 11.29
CA ASN A 39 22.05 -9.66 10.92
C ASN A 39 23.11 -9.52 9.79
N THR A 40 23.45 -8.31 9.35
CA THR A 40 24.35 -8.12 8.19
C THR A 40 25.75 -8.70 8.38
N ALA A 41 26.23 -8.83 9.62
CA ALA A 41 27.57 -9.37 9.88
C ALA A 41 27.60 -10.90 9.76
N GLU A 42 26.57 -11.58 10.28
CA GLU A 42 26.51 -13.03 10.42
C GLU A 42 25.75 -13.73 9.28
N ALA A 43 24.94 -12.99 8.52
CA ALA A 43 24.10 -13.57 7.47
C ALA A 43 24.87 -13.86 6.17
N SER A 44 24.47 -14.96 5.51
CA SER A 44 24.97 -15.33 4.19
C SER A 44 24.57 -14.32 3.10
N ASP A 45 25.35 -14.25 2.02
CA ASP A 45 25.06 -13.36 0.90
C ASP A 45 23.70 -13.66 0.25
N VAL A 46 23.31 -14.94 0.21
CA VAL A 46 22.00 -15.37 -0.28
C VAL A 46 20.88 -14.82 0.60
N TYR A 47 21.03 -14.88 1.92
CA TYR A 47 20.06 -14.31 2.85
C TYR A 47 19.96 -12.79 2.70
N LYS A 48 21.11 -12.10 2.61
CA LYS A 48 21.17 -10.64 2.43
C LYS A 48 20.48 -10.21 1.15
N ALA A 49 20.75 -10.90 0.05
CA ALA A 49 20.11 -10.65 -1.23
C ALA A 49 18.60 -10.91 -1.17
N ALA A 50 18.18 -12.02 -0.57
CA ALA A 50 16.77 -12.37 -0.44
C ALA A 50 16.00 -11.33 0.41
N VAL A 51 16.48 -11.01 1.61
CA VAL A 51 15.82 -10.05 2.51
C VAL A 51 15.88 -8.63 1.93
N GLY A 52 16.98 -8.27 1.26
CA GLY A 52 17.08 -7.01 0.53
C GLY A 52 16.03 -6.89 -0.58
N ALA A 53 15.87 -7.94 -1.40
CA ALA A 53 14.84 -7.99 -2.43
C ALA A 53 13.42 -7.94 -1.84
N THR A 54 13.16 -8.67 -0.76
CA THR A 54 11.88 -8.65 -0.04
C THR A 54 11.56 -7.25 0.50
N THR A 55 12.54 -6.59 1.11
CA THR A 55 12.40 -5.23 1.64
C THR A 55 12.04 -4.25 0.52
N PHE A 56 12.76 -4.30 -0.60
CA PHE A 56 12.51 -3.45 -1.76
C PHE A 56 11.12 -3.72 -2.38
N PHE A 57 10.73 -4.99 -2.50
CA PHE A 57 9.43 -5.38 -3.02
C PHE A 57 8.28 -4.81 -2.18
N PHE A 58 8.30 -5.02 -0.86
CA PHE A 58 7.26 -4.49 0.02
C PHE A 58 7.20 -2.96 0.04
N PHE A 59 8.36 -2.30 -0.05
CA PHE A 59 8.42 -0.85 -0.16
C PHE A 59 7.76 -0.34 -1.44
N MET A 60 8.06 -0.95 -2.60
CA MET A 60 7.45 -0.59 -3.88
C MET A 60 5.94 -0.87 -3.91
N VAL A 61 5.50 -2.02 -3.41
CA VAL A 61 4.08 -2.36 -3.27
C VAL A 61 3.37 -1.35 -2.36
N GLY A 62 4.01 -0.95 -1.26
CA GLY A 62 3.51 0.09 -0.37
C GLY A 62 3.27 1.42 -1.09
N ILE A 63 4.23 1.87 -1.91
CA ILE A 63 4.09 3.10 -2.72
C ILE A 63 2.90 3.00 -3.67
N VAL A 64 2.78 1.89 -4.41
CA VAL A 64 1.69 1.69 -5.38
C VAL A 64 0.33 1.70 -4.69
N LEU A 65 0.18 0.95 -3.59
CA LEU A 65 -1.06 0.89 -2.82
C LEU A 65 -1.42 2.23 -2.17
N HIS A 66 -0.41 2.98 -1.73
CA HIS A 66 -0.59 4.32 -1.20
C HIS A 66 -1.08 5.28 -2.28
N ALA A 67 -0.47 5.26 -3.47
CA ALA A 67 -0.92 6.07 -4.60
C ALA A 67 -2.37 5.76 -5.00
N ILE A 68 -2.74 4.47 -5.05
CA ILE A 68 -4.13 4.04 -5.31
C ILE A 68 -5.08 4.56 -4.22
N GLY A 69 -4.67 4.49 -2.95
CA GLY A 69 -5.47 4.97 -1.82
C GLY A 69 -5.61 6.49 -1.77
N ALA A 70 -4.58 7.22 -2.20
CA ALA A 70 -4.52 8.68 -2.20
C ALA A 70 -5.16 9.32 -3.45
N THR A 71 -5.47 8.53 -4.48
CA THR A 71 -6.12 9.05 -5.68
C THR A 71 -7.61 9.28 -5.42
N ASP A 72 -8.07 10.52 -5.56
CA ASP A 72 -9.50 10.86 -5.60
C ASP A 72 -10.09 10.47 -6.95
N ILE A 73 -10.61 9.24 -7.05
CA ILE A 73 -11.26 8.76 -8.28
C ILE A 73 -12.68 9.34 -8.32
N PRO A 74 -13.02 10.18 -9.31
CA PRO A 74 -14.36 10.73 -9.45
C PRO A 74 -15.40 9.61 -9.59
N ASP A 75 -16.65 9.90 -9.22
CA ASP A 75 -17.71 8.92 -9.38
C ASP A 75 -17.92 8.64 -10.87
N LEU A 76 -17.73 7.38 -11.25
CA LEU A 76 -17.86 6.89 -12.64
C LEU A 76 -19.20 6.19 -12.84
N LYS A 77 -20.11 6.26 -11.85
CA LYS A 77 -21.49 5.82 -12.07
C LYS A 77 -22.15 6.74 -13.08
N ILE A 78 -22.32 6.22 -14.29
CA ILE A 78 -23.26 6.77 -15.26
C ILE A 78 -24.63 6.69 -14.60
N LYS A 79 -25.22 7.84 -14.25
CA LYS A 79 -26.63 7.90 -13.84
C LYS A 79 -27.45 7.53 -15.08
N THR A 80 -27.85 6.26 -15.19
CA THR A 80 -28.90 5.88 -16.13
C THR A 80 -30.18 6.53 -15.63
N GLU A 81 -30.53 7.66 -16.25
CA GLU A 81 -31.80 8.35 -16.05
C GLU A 81 -32.93 7.41 -16.50
N LYS A 82 -33.80 7.05 -15.56
CA LYS A 82 -35.11 6.45 -15.81
C LYS A 82 -36.10 7.03 -14.81
#